data_AF-A0A4Y2FDY0-F1
#
_entry.id   AF-A0A4Y2FDY0-F1
#
_cell.length_a   1.000
_cell.length_b   1.000
_cell.length_c   1.000
_cell.angle_alpha   90.00
_cell.angle_beta   90.00
_cell.angle_gamma   90.00
#
_symmetry.space_group_name_H-M   'P 1'
#
loop_
_entity.id
_entity.type
_entity.pdbx_description
1 polymer ?
#
loop_
_entity_poly.entity_id
_entity_poly.type
_entity_poly.pdbx_seq_one_letter_code
_entity_poly.pdbx_strand_id
1 'polypeptide(L)'
;MSKRKGLSIKEKILILHEMDKGVKKKDISLKFGIPPNSLSTIIKNRDEIQNYKSSNSCSKRLKTYVYEAVDETVLKWIHTMRDKNVPISGPFIIENALQFVKALGYEECRGSNG
;
A
#
# COMPACT_ATOMS: atom_id res chain seq x y z
N MET A 1 12.63 -18.44 -17.06
CA MET A 1 12.41 -17.37 -16.06
C MET A 1 11.43 -17.87 -15.01
N SER A 2 11.88 -18.14 -13.78
CA SER A 2 10.95 -18.58 -12.72
C SER A 2 10.07 -17.40 -12.28
N LYS A 3 8.74 -17.61 -12.20
CA LYS A 3 7.80 -16.55 -11.85
C LYS A 3 8.07 -16.08 -10.42
N ARG A 4 8.23 -14.77 -10.22
CA ARG A 4 8.45 -14.19 -8.88
C ARG A 4 7.20 -14.41 -8.02
N LYS A 5 7.35 -15.03 -6.85
CA LYS A 5 6.28 -15.14 -5.86
C LYS A 5 6.01 -13.77 -5.24
N GLY A 6 4.82 -13.22 -5.50
CA GLY A 6 4.37 -11.98 -4.87
C GLY A 6 3.81 -12.26 -3.49
N LEU A 7 4.53 -11.87 -2.43
CA LEU A 7 4.11 -11.97 -1.04
C LEU A 7 3.23 -10.78 -0.64
N SER A 8 2.15 -11.06 0.07
CA SER A 8 1.34 -10.06 0.76
C SER A 8 2.09 -9.43 1.93
N ILE A 9 1.65 -8.26 2.36
CA ILE A 9 2.23 -7.58 3.51
C ILE A 9 2.04 -8.41 4.80
N LYS A 10 0.89 -9.07 4.97
CA LYS A 10 0.68 -10.05 6.05
C LYS A 10 1.75 -11.15 6.08
N GLU A 11 2.03 -11.76 4.94
CA GLU A 11 3.04 -12.82 4.85
C GLU A 11 4.43 -12.29 5.19
N LYS A 12 4.77 -11.07 4.74
CA LYS A 12 6.05 -10.43 5.08
C LYS A 12 6.17 -10.14 6.58
N ILE A 13 5.10 -9.66 7.23
CA ILE A 13 5.06 -9.46 8.68
C ILE A 13 5.24 -10.79 9.42
N LEU A 14 4.59 -11.86 8.96
CA LEU A 14 4.73 -13.18 9.54
C LEU A 14 6.16 -13.72 9.41
N ILE A 15 6.80 -13.49 8.27
CA ILE A 15 8.22 -13.84 8.04
C ILE A 15 9.12 -13.11 9.04
N LEU A 16 8.91 -11.80 9.24
CA LEU A 16 9.67 -11.01 10.21
C LEU A 16 9.49 -11.53 11.64
N HIS A 17 8.26 -11.90 12.02
CA HIS A 17 7.96 -12.46 13.33
C HIS A 17 8.64 -13.84 13.55
N GLU A 18 8.66 -14.72 12.55
CA GLU A 18 9.37 -16.01 12.64
C GLU A 18 10.89 -15.83 12.71
N MET A 19 11.41 -14.75 12.12
CA MET A 19 12.82 -14.37 12.27
C MET A 19 13.13 -13.86 13.69
N ASP A 20 12.27 -13.02 14.26
CA ASP A 20 12.42 -12.52 15.64
C ASP A 20 12.37 -13.66 16.68
N LYS A 21 11.64 -14.74 16.40
CA LYS A 21 11.67 -15.99 17.19
C LYS A 21 12.98 -16.78 17.09
N GLY A 22 13.90 -16.40 16.20
CA GLY A 22 15.18 -17.08 16.02
C GLY A 22 15.14 -18.30 15.10
N VAL A 23 14.10 -18.47 14.27
CA VAL A 23 14.05 -19.56 13.29
C VAL A 23 15.13 -19.37 12.22
N LYS A 24 15.79 -20.45 11.80
CA LYS A 24 16.87 -20.36 10.80
C LYS A 24 16.32 -19.87 9.46
N LYS A 25 17.08 -19.00 8.79
CA LYS A 25 16.73 -18.42 7.47
C LYS A 25 16.42 -19.48 6.41
N LYS A 26 17.08 -20.64 6.46
CA LYS A 26 16.85 -21.77 5.55
C LYS A 26 15.45 -22.36 5.72
N ASP A 27 15.03 -22.56 6.97
CA ASP A 27 13.71 -23.13 7.30
C ASP A 27 12.59 -22.16 6.94
N ILE A 28 12.79 -20.85 7.17
CA ILE A 28 11.85 -19.80 6.75
C ILE A 28 11.75 -19.76 5.21
N SER A 29 12.88 -19.84 4.51
CA SER A 29 12.89 -19.84 3.05
C SER A 29 12.11 -21.02 2.47
N LEU A 30 12.26 -22.20 3.08
CA LEU A 30 11.52 -23.41 2.69
C LEU A 30 10.02 -23.29 3.03
N LYS A 31 9.68 -22.90 4.26
CA LYS A 31 8.30 -22.74 4.75
C LYS A 31 7.48 -21.78 3.90
N PHE A 32 8.07 -20.65 3.53
CA PHE A 32 7.40 -19.63 2.72
C PHE A 32 7.65 -19.78 1.22
N GLY A 33 8.48 -20.74 0.79
CA GLY A 33 8.83 -20.98 -0.61
C GLY A 33 9.45 -19.75 -1.28
N ILE A 34 10.36 -19.08 -0.57
CA ILE A 34 11.00 -17.84 -1.02
C ILE A 34 12.52 -18.05 -1.19
N PRO A 35 13.13 -17.46 -2.23
CA PRO A 35 14.57 -17.52 -2.38
C PRO A 35 15.26 -16.66 -1.30
N PRO A 36 16.50 -17.00 -0.92
CA PRO A 36 17.23 -16.27 0.12
C PRO A 36 17.42 -14.78 -0.20
N ASN A 37 17.52 -14.43 -1.48
CA ASN A 37 17.60 -13.03 -1.92
C ASN A 37 16.33 -12.23 -1.55
N SER A 38 15.15 -12.84 -1.68
CA SER A 38 13.88 -12.21 -1.28
C SER A 38 13.80 -12.02 0.24
N LEU A 39 14.30 -12.98 1.01
CA LEU A 39 14.39 -12.86 2.47
C LEU A 39 15.25 -11.65 2.86
N SER A 40 16.41 -11.47 2.22
CA SER A 40 17.28 -10.31 2.43
C SER A 40 16.58 -8.98 2.14
N THR A 41 15.80 -8.89 1.05
CA THR A 41 15.02 -7.68 0.75
C THR A 41 13.93 -7.40 1.79
N ILE A 42 13.24 -8.44 2.27
CA ILE A 42 12.21 -8.28 3.32
C ILE A 42 12.84 -7.74 4.61
N ILE A 43 14.04 -8.22 4.97
CA ILE A 43 14.77 -7.74 6.16
C ILE A 43 15.17 -6.28 5.99
N LYS A 44 15.65 -5.88 4.82
CA LYS A 44 16.03 -4.48 4.54
C LYS A 44 14.86 -3.51 4.68
N ASN A 45 13.67 -3.93 4.29
CA ASN A 45 12.47 -3.10 4.32
C ASN A 45 11.61 -3.36 5.59
N ARG A 46 12.23 -3.86 6.68
CA ARG A 46 11.52 -4.24 7.91
C ARG A 46 10.70 -3.09 8.47
N ASP A 47 11.30 -1.92 8.65
CA ASP A 47 10.64 -0.75 9.23
C ASP A 47 9.42 -0.32 8.40
N GLU A 48 9.55 -0.29 7.08
CA GLU A 48 8.45 0.05 6.17
C GLU A 48 7.32 -0.97 6.26
N ILE A 49 7.63 -2.27 6.34
CA ILE A 49 6.64 -3.35 6.41
C ILE A 49 5.93 -3.34 7.76
N GLN A 50 6.66 -3.10 8.85
CA GLN A 50 6.12 -3.12 10.22
C GLN A 50 5.31 -1.86 10.53
N ASN A 51 5.72 -0.70 10.02
CA ASN A 51 5.00 0.55 10.18
C ASN A 51 3.81 0.70 9.21
N TYR A 52 3.60 -0.27 8.30
CA TYR A 52 2.50 -0.21 7.34
C TYR A 52 1.14 -0.43 8.01
N LYS A 53 0.53 0.65 8.51
CA LYS A 53 -0.84 0.70 9.06
C LYS A 53 -1.91 0.85 7.97
N SER A 54 -1.87 0.01 6.93
CA SER A 54 -2.99 0.00 5.98
C SER A 54 -4.08 -0.98 6.42
N SER A 55 -5.33 -0.55 6.28
CA SER A 55 -6.52 -1.40 6.41
C SER A 55 -6.50 -2.58 5.42
N ASN A 56 -5.83 -2.45 4.27
CA ASN A 56 -5.74 -3.52 3.27
C ASN A 56 -4.44 -4.33 3.37
N SER A 57 -4.41 -5.17 4.40
CA SER A 57 -3.31 -6.07 4.73
C SER A 57 -3.12 -7.22 3.70
N CYS A 58 -4.07 -7.43 2.77
CA CYS A 58 -3.93 -8.38 1.66
C CYS A 58 -3.07 -7.83 0.49
N SER A 59 -2.77 -6.53 0.48
CA SER A 59 -1.94 -5.94 -0.58
C SER A 59 -0.54 -6.56 -0.62
N LYS A 60 -0.02 -6.74 -1.85
CA LYS A 60 1.35 -7.19 -2.11
C LYS A 60 2.35 -6.02 -2.24
N ARG A 61 1.83 -4.80 -2.41
CA ARG A 61 2.60 -3.56 -2.57
C ARG A 61 2.34 -2.64 -1.38
N LEU A 62 3.43 -2.08 -0.85
CA LEU A 62 3.36 -0.91 0.02
C LEU A 62 2.93 0.26 -0.87
N LYS A 63 1.78 0.85 -0.59
CA LYS A 63 1.31 2.03 -1.32
C LYS A 63 1.73 3.24 -0.49
N THR A 64 2.68 4.01 -1.00
CA THR A 64 3.01 5.33 -0.46
C THR A 64 2.02 6.32 -1.04
N TYR A 65 1.11 6.83 -0.21
CA TYR A 65 0.23 7.91 -0.63
C TYR A 65 1.03 9.21 -0.55
N VAL A 66 1.42 9.75 -1.70
CA VAL A 66 2.09 11.06 -1.79
C VAL A 66 1.19 12.17 -1.24
N TYR A 67 -0.13 11.97 -1.36
CA TYR A 67 -1.16 12.88 -0.85
C TYR A 67 -2.18 12.15 0.02
N GLU A 68 -1.71 11.47 1.08
CA GLU A 68 -2.58 10.69 1.98
C GLU A 68 -3.80 11.50 2.46
N ALA A 69 -3.59 12.77 2.84
CA ALA A 69 -4.66 13.67 3.25
C ALA A 69 -5.68 13.97 2.13
N VAL A 70 -5.23 14.07 0.88
CA VAL A 70 -6.13 14.29 -0.28
C VAL A 70 -6.90 13.02 -0.59
N ASP A 71 -6.23 11.88 -0.70
CA ASP A 71 -6.84 10.57 -0.96
C ASP A 71 -7.91 10.24 0.10
N GLU A 72 -7.61 10.47 1.38
CA GLU A 72 -8.57 10.29 2.47
C GLU A 72 -9.79 11.21 2.34
N THR A 73 -9.58 12.47 1.98
CA THR A 73 -10.65 13.46 1.82
C THR A 73 -11.56 13.10 0.64
N VAL A 74 -10.96 12.73 -0.49
CA VAL A 74 -11.68 12.24 -1.68
C VAL A 74 -12.48 10.98 -1.34
N LEU A 75 -11.88 10.04 -0.61
CA LEU A 75 -12.54 8.79 -0.23
C LEU A 75 -13.74 9.04 0.69
N LYS A 76 -13.63 9.93 1.69
CA LYS A 76 -14.75 10.35 2.55
C LYS A 76 -15.87 11.01 1.75
N TRP A 77 -15.51 11.86 0.79
CA TRP A 77 -16.48 12.51 -0.08
C TRP A 77 -17.20 11.50 -1.00
N ILE A 78 -16.48 10.54 -1.60
CA ILE A 78 -17.09 9.47 -2.40
C ILE A 78 -18.09 8.67 -1.57
N HIS A 79 -17.74 8.30 -0.33
CA HIS A 79 -18.66 7.59 0.56
C HIS A 79 -19.92 8.42 0.83
N THR A 80 -19.77 9.71 1.13
CA THR A 80 -20.91 10.61 1.39
C THR A 80 -21.85 10.71 0.17
N MET A 81 -21.28 10.76 -1.03
CA MET A 81 -22.04 10.85 -2.29
C MET A 81 -22.74 9.52 -2.63
N ARG A 82 -22.11 8.38 -2.31
CA ARG A 82 -22.74 7.04 -2.41
C ARG A 82 -23.87 6.87 -1.42
N ASP A 83 -23.73 7.35 -0.18
CA ASP A 83 -24.80 7.32 0.82
C ASP A 83 -26.02 8.16 0.37
N LYS A 84 -25.77 9.23 -0.39
CA LYS A 84 -26.81 10.05 -1.03
C LYS A 84 -27.33 9.47 -2.35
N ASN A 85 -26.90 8.26 -2.71
CA ASN A 85 -27.25 7.56 -3.94
C ASN A 85 -26.98 8.37 -5.22
N VAL A 86 -25.97 9.25 -5.19
CA VAL A 86 -25.58 10.08 -6.33
C VAL A 86 -24.58 9.30 -7.19
N PRO A 87 -24.86 9.08 -8.49
CA PRO A 87 -23.90 8.45 -9.38
C PRO A 87 -22.74 9.41 -9.66
N ILE A 88 -21.52 8.96 -9.35
CA ILE A 88 -20.30 9.75 -9.50
C ILE A 88 -19.50 9.19 -10.68
N SER A 89 -19.24 10.03 -11.67
CA SER A 89 -18.37 9.68 -12.80
C SER A 89 -16.89 9.81 -12.44
N GLY A 90 -16.03 8.96 -13.01
CA GLY A 90 -14.57 9.00 -12.79
C GLY A 90 -13.94 10.39 -13.00
N PRO A 91 -14.23 11.10 -14.11
CA PRO A 91 -13.70 12.46 -14.34
C PRO A 91 -14.09 13.46 -13.25
N PHE A 92 -15.29 13.30 -12.68
CA PHE A 92 -15.79 14.18 -11.63
C PHE A 92 -15.05 13.94 -10.29
N ILE A 93 -14.60 12.72 -10.03
CA ILE A 93 -13.71 12.41 -8.90
C ILE A 93 -12.35 13.10 -9.07
N ILE A 94 -11.80 13.08 -10.28
CA ILE A 94 -10.51 13.71 -10.57
C ILE A 94 -10.58 15.23 -10.36
N GLU A 95 -11.64 15.88 -10.85
CA GLU A 95 -11.83 17.32 -10.66
C GLU A 95 -11.93 17.70 -9.18
N ASN A 96 -12.73 16.95 -8.40
CA ASN A 96 -12.82 17.17 -6.95
C ASN A 96 -11.48 16.90 -6.25
N ALA A 97 -10.75 15.87 -6.64
CA ALA A 97 -9.41 15.61 -6.10
C ALA A 97 -8.46 16.80 -6.33
N LEU A 98 -8.47 17.39 -7.53
CA LEU A 98 -7.69 18.59 -7.83
C LEU A 98 -8.13 19.79 -6.97
N GLN A 99 -9.42 19.93 -6.69
CA GLN A 99 -9.91 20.96 -5.76
C GLN A 99 -9.42 20.74 -4.33
N PHE A 100 -9.40 19.49 -3.85
CA PHE A 100 -8.87 19.17 -2.51
C PHE A 100 -7.35 19.39 -2.42
N VAL A 101 -6.59 19.07 -3.47
CA VAL A 101 -5.15 19.37 -3.57
C VAL A 101 -4.89 20.87 -3.41
N LYS A 102 -5.66 21.70 -4.14
CA LYS A 102 -5.58 23.17 -4.04
C LYS A 102 -5.96 23.66 -2.64
N ALA A 103 -7.06 23.15 -2.08
CA ALA A 103 -7.55 23.54 -0.76
C ALA A 103 -6.56 23.19 0.37
N LEU A 104 -5.79 22.11 0.21
CA LEU A 104 -4.78 21.67 1.16
C LEU A 104 -3.39 22.33 0.95
N GLY A 105 -3.27 23.25 -0.01
CA GLY A 105 -2.04 24.01 -0.26
C GLY A 105 -0.95 23.26 -1.00
N TYR A 106 -1.27 22.13 -1.64
CA TYR A 106 -0.35 21.40 -2.52
C TYR A 106 -0.36 22.03 -3.92
N GLU A 107 0.06 23.30 -4.03
CA GLU A 107 -0.07 24.10 -5.26
C GLU A 107 0.82 23.64 -6.44
N GLU A 108 1.65 22.60 -6.31
CA GLU A 108 2.46 22.08 -7.42
C GLU A 108 2.16 20.61 -7.72
N CYS A 109 0.98 20.36 -8.28
CA CYS A 109 0.61 19.05 -8.84
C CYS A 109 0.11 19.22 -10.27
N ARG A 110 1.03 19.30 -11.23
CA ARG A 110 0.69 18.99 -12.62
C ARG A 110 0.26 17.53 -12.65
N GLY A 111 -1.03 17.31 -12.92
CA GLY A 111 -1.59 15.97 -13.05
C GLY A 111 -0.76 15.12 -14.01
N SER A 112 -0.19 14.03 -13.50
CA SER A 112 0.42 13.04 -14.38
C SER A 112 -0.70 12.28 -15.08
N ASN A 113 -0.77 12.45 -16.40
CA ASN A 113 -1.62 11.62 -17.25
C ASN A 113 -1.17 10.16 -17.12
N GLY A 114 -2.09 9.30 -16.68
CA GLY A 114 -2.01 7.85 -16.80
C GLY A 114 -2.92 7.37 -17.92
#